data_AF-A0A7J8IF18-F1
#
_entry.id   AF-A0A7J8IF18-F1
#
_cell.length_a   1.000
_cell.length_b   1.000
_cell.length_c   1.000
_cell.angle_alpha   90.00
_cell.angle_beta   90.00
_cell.angle_gamma   90.00
#
_symmetry.space_group_name_H-M   'P 1'
#
loop_
_entity.id
_entity.type
_entity.pdbx_description
1 polymer ?
#
loop_
_entity_poly.entity_id
_entity_poly.type
_entity_poly.pdbx_seq_one_letter_code
_entity_poly.pdbx_strand_id
1 'polypeptide(L)'
;MIQTEMKTIKQFQKRKIQVEKELDDHRLEQEAEKKIIMLAERAHHEAVVQLNTAGRAVFKENVYLQKALAYHLQEADALQKNSEKLQETQTFLLHQKEINDLLVKEKIMQLTQQRSQIQILQKKVVSLETALSCMTREFETEVLKLQQQAMVHNQEGQFEIYNLQYLLQMKDREMNRVKKLAKNILDERTEVEKFFLDALHQVKQQILLSRKHYKQVAQTAFNFKMREACARRTEYPKIRTFDGREHSTNSVDQDLMEAEKWY
;
A
#
# COMPACT_ATOMS: atom_id res chain seq x y z
N MET A 1 147.57 102.92 -48.92
CA MET A 1 146.37 103.64 -48.43
C MET A 1 145.06 103.30 -49.16
N ILE A 2 145.05 102.42 -50.17
CA ILE A 2 143.84 102.03 -50.94
C ILE A 2 143.19 100.71 -50.42
N GLN A 3 143.94 99.87 -49.69
CA GLN A 3 143.41 98.59 -49.16
C GLN A 3 142.48 98.73 -47.94
N THR A 4 142.52 99.85 -47.23
CA THR A 4 141.69 100.11 -46.04
C THR A 4 140.26 100.53 -46.40
N GLU A 5 140.06 101.26 -47.50
CA GLU A 5 138.75 101.74 -47.94
C GLU A 5 137.89 100.67 -48.62
N MET A 6 138.49 99.71 -49.33
CA MET A 6 137.75 98.55 -49.87
C MET A 6 137.26 97.59 -48.78
N LYS A 7 137.91 97.53 -47.62
CA LYS A 7 137.46 96.71 -46.48
C LYS A 7 136.24 97.33 -45.80
N THR A 8 136.22 98.64 -45.60
CA THR A 8 135.09 99.34 -44.98
C THR A 8 133.86 99.33 -45.88
N ILE A 9 133.99 99.48 -47.20
CA ILE A 9 132.85 99.39 -48.13
C ILE A 9 132.26 97.96 -48.18
N LYS A 10 133.11 96.92 -48.22
CA LYS A 10 132.63 95.52 -48.15
C LYS A 10 131.97 95.19 -46.81
N GLN A 11 132.47 95.73 -45.70
CA GLN A 11 131.84 95.57 -44.39
C GLN A 11 130.50 96.29 -44.32
N PHE A 12 130.38 97.49 -44.90
CA PHE A 12 129.12 98.24 -44.90
C PHE A 12 128.06 97.58 -45.78
N GLN A 13 128.42 97.05 -46.95
CA GLN A 13 127.51 96.27 -47.80
C GLN A 13 127.07 94.96 -47.12
N LYS A 14 127.98 94.25 -46.43
CA LYS A 14 127.60 93.07 -45.64
C LYS A 14 126.62 93.43 -44.52
N ARG A 15 126.85 94.53 -43.81
CA ARG A 15 125.98 94.98 -42.71
C ARG A 15 124.63 95.45 -43.22
N LYS A 16 124.56 96.11 -44.37
CA LYS A 16 123.29 96.51 -45.00
C LYS A 16 122.46 95.28 -45.41
N ILE A 17 123.07 94.31 -46.10
CA ILE A 17 122.38 93.06 -46.49
C ILE A 17 121.92 92.28 -45.25
N GLN A 18 122.71 92.31 -44.17
CA GLN A 18 122.37 91.62 -42.93
C GLN A 18 121.20 92.29 -42.19
N VAL A 19 121.15 93.63 -42.12
CA VAL A 19 120.03 94.37 -41.53
C VAL A 19 118.77 94.26 -42.40
N GLU A 20 118.89 94.27 -43.73
CA GLU A 20 117.75 94.02 -44.63
C GLU A 20 117.19 92.61 -44.45
N LYS A 21 118.05 91.60 -44.25
CA LYS A 21 117.64 90.22 -43.98
C LYS A 21 117.00 90.07 -42.60
N GLU A 22 117.56 90.71 -41.57
CA GLU A 22 116.99 90.72 -40.21
C GLU A 22 115.63 91.44 -40.16
N LEU A 23 115.44 92.51 -40.94
CA LEU A 23 114.15 93.20 -41.06
C LEU A 23 113.11 92.36 -41.81
N ASP A 24 113.48 91.66 -42.89
CA ASP A 24 112.58 90.75 -43.59
C ASP A 24 112.28 89.50 -42.76
N ASP A 25 113.25 88.94 -42.04
CA ASP A 25 113.07 87.83 -41.10
C ASP A 25 112.14 88.25 -39.95
N HIS A 26 112.28 89.46 -39.41
CA HIS A 26 111.40 89.96 -38.35
C HIS A 26 110.00 90.31 -38.86
N ARG A 27 109.86 90.77 -40.11
CA ARG A 27 108.55 90.94 -40.78
C ARG A 27 107.87 89.59 -41.03
N LEU A 28 108.64 88.58 -41.44
CA LEU A 28 108.16 87.20 -41.61
C LEU A 28 107.78 86.56 -40.26
N GLU A 29 108.54 86.82 -39.19
CA GLU A 29 108.19 86.41 -37.82
C GLU A 29 106.89 87.08 -37.36
N GLN A 30 106.73 88.39 -37.54
CA GLN A 30 105.48 89.08 -37.18
C GLN A 30 104.28 88.61 -38.03
N GLU A 31 104.49 88.30 -39.32
CA GLU A 31 103.45 87.70 -40.17
C GLU A 31 103.14 86.26 -39.74
N ALA A 32 104.14 85.49 -39.28
CA ALA A 32 103.96 84.15 -38.74
C ALA A 32 103.25 84.17 -37.39
N GLU A 33 103.61 85.07 -36.47
CA GLU A 33 102.92 85.28 -35.19
C GLU A 33 101.47 85.72 -35.40
N LYS A 34 101.22 86.67 -36.31
CA LYS A 34 99.85 87.05 -36.68
C LYS A 34 99.07 85.87 -37.26
N LYS A 35 99.70 85.02 -38.08
CA LYS A 35 99.06 83.79 -38.58
C LYS A 35 98.79 82.78 -37.47
N ILE A 36 99.71 82.62 -36.51
CA ILE A 36 99.54 81.73 -35.36
C ILE A 36 98.40 82.21 -34.47
N ILE A 37 98.32 83.51 -34.18
CA ILE A 37 97.23 84.11 -33.39
C ILE A 37 95.89 83.93 -34.12
N MET A 38 95.82 84.25 -35.43
CA MET A 38 94.60 84.03 -36.21
C MET A 38 94.18 82.56 -36.26
N LEU A 39 95.13 81.62 -36.37
CA LEU A 39 94.85 80.19 -36.34
C LEU A 39 94.39 79.73 -34.95
N ALA A 40 94.96 80.26 -33.88
CA ALA A 40 94.55 79.97 -32.50
C ALA A 40 93.15 80.53 -32.20
N GLU A 41 92.85 81.77 -32.62
CA GLU A 41 91.53 82.37 -32.50
C GLU A 41 90.48 81.61 -33.32
N ARG A 42 90.84 81.18 -34.54
CA ARG A 42 89.98 80.35 -35.38
C ARG A 42 89.74 78.97 -34.76
N ALA A 43 90.78 78.31 -34.27
CA ALA A 43 90.67 77.02 -33.59
C ALA A 43 89.85 77.13 -32.30
N HIS A 44 90.03 78.19 -31.53
CA HIS A 44 89.22 78.47 -30.35
C HIS A 44 87.75 78.71 -30.72
N HIS A 45 87.49 79.54 -31.74
CA HIS A 45 86.13 79.80 -32.20
C HIS A 45 85.47 78.52 -32.72
N GLU A 46 86.17 77.74 -33.54
CA GLU A 46 85.69 76.45 -34.04
C GLU A 46 85.44 75.46 -32.89
N ALA A 47 86.32 75.39 -31.88
CA ALA A 47 86.12 74.55 -30.69
C ALA A 47 84.89 74.99 -29.87
N VAL A 48 84.68 76.29 -29.68
CA VAL A 48 83.49 76.82 -28.98
C VAL A 48 82.21 76.54 -29.77
N VAL A 49 82.24 76.69 -31.10
CA VAL A 49 81.09 76.36 -31.95
C VAL A 49 80.80 74.86 -31.92
N GLN A 50 81.82 74.01 -31.99
CA GLN A 50 81.68 72.54 -31.89
C GLN A 50 81.17 72.10 -30.51
N LEU A 51 81.66 72.69 -29.43
CA LEU A 51 81.13 72.44 -28.08
C LEU A 51 79.67 72.88 -27.96
N ASN A 52 79.31 74.02 -28.53
CA ASN A 52 77.92 74.49 -28.54
C ASN A 52 77.00 73.60 -29.39
N THR A 53 77.46 73.10 -30.55
CA THR A 53 76.67 72.18 -31.38
C THR A 53 76.54 70.81 -30.71
N ALA A 54 77.62 70.26 -30.14
CA ALA A 54 77.59 69.03 -29.37
C ALA A 54 76.70 69.15 -28.13
N GLY A 55 76.82 70.23 -27.35
CA GLY A 55 75.99 70.50 -26.18
C GLY A 55 74.50 70.59 -26.52
N ARG A 56 74.15 71.24 -27.65
CA ARG A 56 72.76 71.28 -28.14
C ARG A 56 72.26 69.92 -28.60
N ALA A 57 73.09 69.10 -29.24
CA ALA A 57 72.73 67.74 -29.63
C ALA A 57 72.44 66.87 -28.40
N VAL A 58 73.35 66.89 -27.41
CA VAL A 58 73.17 66.19 -26.13
C VAL A 58 71.91 66.65 -25.40
N PHE A 59 71.60 67.96 -25.39
CA PHE A 59 70.37 68.47 -24.78
C PHE A 59 69.10 67.96 -25.48
N LYS A 60 69.07 67.99 -26.83
CA LYS A 60 67.95 67.46 -27.59
C LYS A 60 67.73 65.98 -27.32
N GLU A 61 68.83 65.22 -27.26
CA GLU A 61 68.79 63.80 -26.97
C GLU A 61 68.35 63.52 -25.54
N ASN A 62 68.80 64.31 -24.55
CA ASN A 62 68.33 64.20 -23.17
C ASN A 62 66.82 64.44 -23.06
N VAL A 63 66.29 65.46 -23.75
CA VAL A 63 64.84 65.73 -23.79
C VAL A 63 64.08 64.58 -24.46
N TYR A 64 64.60 64.00 -25.53
CA TYR A 64 63.99 62.85 -26.19
C TYR A 64 64.00 61.61 -25.28
N LEU A 65 65.14 61.32 -24.64
CA LEU A 65 65.29 60.24 -23.68
C LEU A 65 64.36 60.39 -22.47
N GLN A 66 64.19 61.61 -21.96
CA GLN A 66 63.22 61.88 -20.89
C GLN A 66 61.78 61.57 -21.32
N LYS A 67 61.39 61.93 -22.55
CA LYS A 67 60.06 61.58 -23.09
C LYS A 67 59.88 60.08 -23.26
N ALA A 68 60.88 59.38 -23.81
CA ALA A 68 60.85 57.93 -23.94
C ALA A 68 60.78 57.23 -22.57
N LEU A 69 61.55 57.71 -21.59
CA LEU A 69 61.54 57.21 -20.23
C LEU A 69 60.16 57.40 -19.57
N ALA A 70 59.55 58.58 -19.72
CA ALA A 70 58.21 58.85 -19.19
C ALA A 70 57.15 57.92 -19.80
N TYR A 71 57.20 57.71 -21.12
CA TYR A 71 56.30 56.77 -21.81
C TYR A 71 56.47 55.34 -21.28
N HIS A 72 57.71 54.85 -21.19
CA HIS A 72 57.96 53.50 -20.70
C HIS A 72 57.61 53.32 -19.21
N LEU A 73 57.79 54.35 -18.37
CA LEU A 73 57.32 54.33 -16.99
C LEU A 73 55.79 54.21 -16.91
N GLN A 74 55.07 54.95 -17.75
CA GLN A 74 53.61 54.88 -17.81
C GLN A 74 53.12 53.51 -18.32
N GLU A 75 53.78 52.96 -19.33
CA GLU A 75 53.49 51.62 -19.86
C GLU A 75 53.78 50.53 -18.83
N ALA A 76 54.88 50.63 -18.10
CA ALA A 76 55.22 49.72 -17.00
C ALA A 76 54.18 49.77 -15.87
N ASP A 77 53.74 50.96 -15.47
CA ASP A 77 52.68 51.13 -14.46
C ASP A 77 51.33 50.55 -14.94
N ALA A 78 50.97 50.74 -16.21
CA ALA A 78 49.76 50.15 -16.79
C ALA A 78 49.83 48.62 -16.85
N LEU A 79 50.98 48.06 -17.26
CA LEU A 79 51.22 46.61 -17.27
C LEU A 79 51.19 46.03 -15.86
N GLN A 80 51.78 46.73 -14.88
CA GLN A 80 51.74 46.31 -13.49
C GLN A 80 50.31 46.26 -12.96
N LYS A 81 49.51 47.32 -13.15
CA LYS A 81 48.09 47.35 -12.76
C LYS A 81 47.27 46.25 -13.44
N ASN A 82 47.56 45.95 -14.71
CA ASN A 82 46.89 44.85 -15.41
C ASN A 82 47.32 43.48 -14.87
N SER A 83 48.59 43.30 -14.54
CA SER A 83 49.12 42.09 -13.91
C SER A 83 48.46 41.84 -12.55
N GLU A 84 48.35 42.87 -11.72
CA GLU A 84 47.68 42.81 -10.41
C GLU A 84 46.20 42.42 -10.56
N LYS A 85 45.44 43.07 -11.46
CA LYS A 85 44.05 42.69 -11.75
C LYS A 85 43.92 41.26 -12.27
N LEU A 86 44.83 40.82 -13.13
CA LEU A 86 44.80 39.47 -13.68
C LEU A 86 45.06 38.44 -12.56
N GLN A 87 45.98 38.74 -11.64
CA GLN A 87 46.24 37.91 -10.47
C GLN A 87 45.03 37.84 -9.52
N GLU A 88 44.37 38.97 -9.25
CA GLU A 88 43.13 39.00 -8.47
C GLU A 88 42.03 38.14 -9.11
N THR A 89 41.78 38.30 -10.41
CA THR A 89 40.78 37.48 -11.12
C THR A 89 41.15 36.01 -11.13
N GLN A 90 42.43 35.66 -11.28
CA GLN A 90 42.89 34.28 -11.23
C GLN A 90 42.63 33.66 -9.86
N THR A 91 42.94 34.36 -8.77
CA THR A 91 42.69 33.86 -7.41
C THR A 91 41.20 33.71 -7.11
N PHE A 92 40.35 34.63 -7.59
CA PHE A 92 38.91 34.53 -7.48
C PHE A 92 38.34 33.33 -8.25
N LEU A 93 38.76 33.14 -9.50
CA LEU A 93 38.32 32.02 -10.32
C LEU A 93 38.74 30.66 -9.74
N LEU A 94 39.93 30.58 -9.13
CA LEU A 94 40.38 29.38 -8.43
C LEU A 94 39.47 29.05 -7.24
N HIS A 95 39.14 30.02 -6.39
CA HIS A 95 38.22 29.81 -5.28
C HIS A 95 36.83 29.39 -5.76
N GLN A 96 36.30 30.05 -6.79
CA GLN A 96 35.00 29.69 -7.35
C GLN A 96 34.99 28.27 -7.90
N LYS A 97 36.09 27.86 -8.58
CA LYS A 97 36.24 26.49 -9.09
C LYS A 97 36.25 25.48 -7.94
N GLU A 98 37.02 25.72 -6.89
CA GLU A 98 37.08 24.83 -5.73
C GLU A 98 35.71 24.66 -5.04
N ILE A 99 34.98 25.77 -4.84
CA ILE A 99 33.62 25.73 -4.27
C ILE A 99 32.69 24.92 -5.18
N ASN A 100 32.72 25.18 -6.49
CA ASN A 100 31.89 24.45 -7.44
C ASN A 100 32.23 22.95 -7.47
N ASP A 101 33.51 22.59 -7.41
CA ASP A 101 33.95 21.19 -7.38
C ASP A 101 33.44 20.46 -6.12
N LEU A 102 33.45 21.13 -4.97
CA LEU A 102 32.88 20.59 -3.73
C LEU A 102 31.36 20.43 -3.81
N LEU A 103 30.66 21.43 -4.35
CA LEU A 103 29.20 21.39 -4.51
C LEU A 103 28.75 20.28 -5.46
N VAL A 104 29.48 20.08 -6.57
CA VAL A 104 29.21 18.98 -7.52
C VAL A 104 29.41 17.63 -6.83
N LYS A 105 30.50 17.44 -6.07
CA LYS A 105 30.74 16.21 -5.31
C LYS A 105 29.62 15.93 -4.32
N GLU A 106 29.18 16.94 -3.56
CA GLU A 106 28.08 16.81 -2.60
C GLU A 106 26.77 16.41 -3.31
N LYS A 107 26.43 17.07 -4.42
CA LYS A 107 25.22 16.75 -5.19
C LYS A 107 25.26 15.35 -5.78
N ILE A 108 26.41 14.90 -6.28
CA ILE A 108 26.58 13.51 -6.74
C ILE A 108 26.33 12.54 -5.58
N MET A 109 26.89 12.80 -4.39
CA MET A 109 26.71 11.93 -3.22
C MET A 109 25.24 11.88 -2.74
N GLN A 110 24.54 13.02 -2.74
CA GLN A 110 23.11 13.07 -2.42
C GLN A 110 22.28 12.28 -3.45
N LEU A 111 22.55 12.45 -4.74
CA LEU A 111 21.84 11.75 -5.81
C LEU A 111 22.08 10.24 -5.78
N THR A 112 23.30 9.79 -5.49
CA THR A 112 23.60 8.35 -5.38
C THR A 112 22.90 7.73 -4.17
N GLN A 113 22.85 8.43 -3.03
CA GLN A 113 22.10 8.00 -1.85
C GLN A 113 20.58 7.94 -2.13
N GLN A 114 20.01 8.95 -2.76
CA GLN A 114 18.58 8.93 -3.13
C GLN A 114 18.28 7.78 -4.11
N ARG A 115 19.15 7.56 -5.09
CA ARG A 115 19.01 6.46 -6.05
C ARG A 115 19.03 5.09 -5.37
N SER A 116 19.89 4.88 -4.37
CA SER A 116 19.93 3.62 -3.63
C SER A 116 18.67 3.41 -2.77
N GLN A 117 18.16 4.46 -2.14
CA GLN A 117 16.89 4.41 -1.40
C GLN A 117 15.71 4.07 -2.32
N ILE A 118 15.62 4.70 -3.48
CA ILE A 118 14.58 4.41 -4.48
C ILE A 118 14.66 2.95 -4.91
N GLN A 119 15.86 2.41 -5.17
CA GLN A 119 16.02 1.01 -5.55
C GLN A 119 15.57 0.04 -4.44
N ILE A 120 15.87 0.34 -3.17
CA ILE A 120 15.42 -0.48 -2.03
C ILE A 120 13.89 -0.48 -1.93
N LEU A 121 13.28 0.71 -2.04
CA LEU A 121 11.83 0.85 -1.99
C LEU A 121 11.16 0.13 -3.16
N GLN A 122 11.69 0.26 -4.38
CA GLN A 122 11.19 -0.46 -5.55
C GLN A 122 11.24 -1.99 -5.35
N LYS A 123 12.34 -2.53 -4.85
CA LYS A 123 12.44 -3.97 -4.53
C LYS A 123 11.39 -4.39 -3.49
N LYS A 124 11.16 -3.56 -2.47
CA LYS A 124 10.15 -3.83 -1.45
C LYS A 124 8.73 -3.82 -2.02
N VAL A 125 8.41 -2.86 -2.88
CA VAL A 125 7.11 -2.79 -3.59
C VAL A 125 6.89 -4.06 -4.41
N VAL A 126 7.86 -4.45 -5.25
CA VAL A 126 7.74 -5.68 -6.07
C VAL A 126 7.57 -6.93 -5.20
N SER A 127 8.29 -7.02 -4.07
CA SER A 127 8.14 -8.15 -3.14
C SER A 127 6.75 -8.21 -2.52
N LEU A 128 6.15 -7.06 -2.18
CA LEU A 128 4.81 -6.99 -1.62
C LEU A 128 3.74 -7.29 -2.67
N GLU A 129 3.88 -6.76 -3.88
CA GLU A 129 2.99 -7.06 -5.01
C GLU A 129 2.98 -8.56 -5.35
N THR A 130 4.17 -9.18 -5.36
CA THR A 130 4.31 -10.62 -5.58
C THR A 130 3.60 -11.43 -4.47
N ALA A 131 3.82 -11.08 -3.19
CA ALA A 131 3.16 -11.76 -2.08
C ALA A 131 1.63 -11.60 -2.13
N LEU A 132 1.15 -10.40 -2.43
CA LEU A 132 -0.28 -10.12 -2.54
C LEU A 132 -0.92 -10.90 -3.71
N SER A 133 -0.23 -10.98 -4.85
CA SER A 133 -0.68 -11.76 -6.01
C SER A 133 -0.79 -13.25 -5.68
N CYS A 134 0.21 -13.82 -5.00
CA CYS A 134 0.15 -15.20 -4.51
C CYS A 134 -1.04 -15.42 -3.56
N MET A 135 -1.21 -14.55 -2.55
CA MET A 135 -2.32 -14.65 -1.60
C MET A 135 -3.67 -14.56 -2.32
N THR A 136 -3.82 -13.63 -3.27
CA THR A 136 -5.08 -13.46 -4.02
C THR A 136 -5.42 -14.73 -4.79
N ARG A 137 -4.44 -15.32 -5.47
CA ARG A 137 -4.63 -16.58 -6.19
C ARG A 137 -4.99 -17.73 -5.26
N GLU A 138 -4.32 -17.85 -4.11
CA GLU A 138 -4.64 -18.87 -3.11
C GLU A 138 -6.08 -18.70 -2.60
N PHE A 139 -6.49 -17.48 -2.27
CA PHE A 139 -7.87 -17.16 -1.87
C PHE A 139 -8.89 -17.53 -2.95
N GLU A 140 -8.65 -17.17 -4.21
CA GLU A 140 -9.53 -17.55 -5.33
C GLU A 140 -9.66 -19.06 -5.46
N THR A 141 -8.55 -19.81 -5.33
CA THR A 141 -8.59 -21.27 -5.39
C THR A 141 -9.36 -21.90 -4.23
N GLU A 142 -9.22 -21.37 -3.01
CA GLU A 142 -9.96 -21.86 -1.85
C GLU A 142 -11.45 -21.55 -1.95
N VAL A 143 -11.82 -20.37 -2.43
CA VAL A 143 -13.23 -20.02 -2.69
C VAL A 143 -13.86 -21.00 -3.68
N LEU A 144 -13.17 -21.32 -4.79
CA LEU A 144 -13.67 -22.28 -5.77
C LEU A 144 -13.82 -23.69 -5.19
N LYS A 145 -12.85 -24.16 -4.40
CA LYS A 145 -12.94 -25.46 -3.72
C LYS A 145 -14.13 -25.51 -2.76
N LEU A 146 -14.31 -24.48 -1.94
CA LEU A 146 -15.42 -24.40 -0.99
C LEU A 146 -16.77 -24.39 -1.70
N GLN A 147 -16.90 -23.64 -2.80
CA GLN A 147 -18.11 -23.63 -3.61
C GLN A 147 -18.41 -25.01 -4.20
N GLN A 148 -17.40 -25.71 -4.72
CA GLN A 148 -17.56 -27.04 -5.27
C GLN A 148 -17.95 -28.06 -4.19
N GLN A 149 -17.33 -28.01 -3.02
CA GLN A 149 -17.66 -28.87 -1.87
C GLN A 149 -19.10 -28.63 -1.40
N ALA A 150 -19.51 -27.37 -1.26
CA ALA A 150 -20.88 -27.03 -0.89
C ALA A 150 -21.90 -27.51 -1.94
N MET A 151 -21.57 -27.43 -3.23
CA MET A 151 -22.43 -27.93 -4.31
C MET A 151 -22.65 -29.45 -4.19
N VAL A 152 -21.57 -30.23 -4.02
CA VAL A 152 -21.65 -31.69 -3.88
C VAL A 152 -22.44 -32.06 -2.62
N HIS A 153 -22.13 -31.43 -1.48
CA HIS A 153 -22.83 -31.73 -0.23
C HIS A 153 -24.33 -31.39 -0.30
N ASN A 154 -24.69 -30.29 -0.95
CA ASN A 154 -26.09 -29.95 -1.19
C ASN A 154 -26.79 -30.97 -2.09
N GLN A 155 -26.12 -31.50 -3.11
CA GLN A 155 -26.68 -32.56 -3.97
C GLN A 155 -26.90 -33.86 -3.20
N GLU A 156 -25.93 -34.27 -2.38
CA GLU A 156 -26.05 -35.44 -1.50
C GLU A 156 -27.22 -35.27 -0.52
N GLY A 157 -27.32 -34.10 0.13
CA GLY A 157 -28.43 -33.78 1.03
C GLY A 157 -29.79 -33.78 0.33
N GLN A 158 -29.88 -33.30 -0.91
CA GLN A 158 -31.12 -33.38 -1.70
C GLN A 158 -31.53 -34.83 -1.98
N PHE A 159 -30.58 -35.70 -2.31
CA PHE A 159 -30.84 -37.12 -2.53
C PHE A 159 -31.31 -37.82 -1.25
N GLU A 160 -30.69 -37.52 -0.10
CA GLU A 160 -31.11 -38.06 1.18
C GLU A 160 -32.51 -37.59 1.58
N ILE A 161 -32.81 -36.30 1.42
CA ILE A 161 -34.16 -35.75 1.65
C ILE A 161 -35.20 -36.48 0.79
N TYR A 162 -34.90 -36.70 -0.50
CA TYR A 162 -35.79 -37.42 -1.40
C TYR A 162 -36.07 -38.85 -0.90
N ASN A 163 -35.04 -39.58 -0.51
CA ASN A 163 -35.19 -40.95 0.02
C ASN A 163 -36.01 -40.99 1.31
N LEU A 164 -35.75 -40.06 2.23
CA LEU A 164 -36.49 -39.95 3.49
C LEU A 164 -37.96 -39.61 3.25
N GLN A 165 -38.26 -38.69 2.32
CA GLN A 165 -39.63 -38.37 1.92
C GLN A 165 -40.36 -39.57 1.33
N TYR A 166 -39.70 -40.34 0.47
CA TYR A 166 -40.27 -41.57 -0.10
C TYR A 166 -40.57 -42.61 0.99
N LEU A 167 -39.63 -42.82 1.92
CA LEU A 167 -39.82 -43.76 3.03
C LEU A 167 -40.99 -43.33 3.93
N LEU A 168 -41.09 -42.03 4.25
CA LEU A 168 -42.17 -41.49 5.06
C LEU A 168 -43.54 -41.73 4.41
N GLN A 169 -43.67 -41.47 3.10
CA GLN A 169 -44.91 -41.74 2.37
C GLN A 169 -45.32 -43.23 2.44
N MET A 170 -44.36 -44.14 2.34
CA MET A 170 -44.64 -45.58 2.45
C MET A 170 -45.08 -45.94 3.87
N LYS A 171 -44.47 -45.35 4.90
CA LYS A 171 -44.86 -45.56 6.29
C LYS A 171 -46.23 -44.96 6.62
N ASP A 172 -46.60 -43.83 6.05
CA ASP A 172 -47.94 -43.27 6.20
C ASP A 172 -49.02 -44.17 5.57
N ARG A 173 -48.73 -44.78 4.41
CA ARG A 173 -49.64 -45.75 3.78
C ARG A 173 -49.83 -46.98 4.66
N GLU A 174 -48.75 -47.52 5.23
CA GLU A 174 -48.79 -48.65 6.16
C GLU A 174 -49.58 -48.30 7.41
N MET A 175 -49.30 -47.15 8.02
CA MET A 175 -50.00 -46.62 9.19
C MET A 175 -51.51 -46.47 8.93
N ASN A 176 -51.90 -45.98 7.76
CA ASN A 176 -53.31 -45.84 7.39
C ASN A 176 -54.02 -47.20 7.24
N ARG A 177 -53.31 -48.25 6.78
CA ARG A 177 -53.85 -49.61 6.74
C ARG A 177 -54.08 -50.14 8.17
N VAL A 178 -53.11 -49.95 9.06
CA VAL A 178 -53.22 -50.35 10.48
C VAL A 178 -54.39 -49.63 11.15
N LYS A 179 -54.53 -48.30 10.95
CA LYS A 179 -55.66 -47.52 11.48
C LYS A 179 -57.02 -48.05 11.00
N LYS A 180 -57.14 -48.42 9.72
CA LYS A 180 -58.38 -49.02 9.18
C LYS A 180 -58.68 -50.38 9.81
N LEU A 181 -57.68 -51.25 9.93
CA LEU A 181 -57.84 -52.55 10.58
C LEU A 181 -58.26 -52.40 12.04
N ALA A 182 -57.59 -51.52 12.80
CA ALA A 182 -57.94 -51.24 14.19
C ALA A 182 -59.39 -50.74 14.33
N LYS A 183 -59.83 -49.86 13.42
CA LYS A 183 -61.23 -49.41 13.39
C LYS A 183 -62.20 -50.57 13.12
N ASN A 184 -61.94 -51.39 12.11
CA ASN A 184 -62.80 -52.54 11.79
C ASN A 184 -62.93 -53.49 12.99
N ILE A 185 -61.83 -53.80 13.68
CA ILE A 185 -61.85 -54.66 14.88
C ILE A 185 -62.72 -54.04 15.99
N LEU A 186 -62.65 -52.72 16.19
CA LEU A 186 -63.49 -52.03 17.17
C LEU A 186 -64.97 -52.04 16.77
N ASP A 187 -65.26 -51.85 15.48
CA ASP A 187 -66.63 -51.87 14.96
C ASP A 187 -67.24 -53.27 15.10
N GLU A 188 -66.52 -54.33 14.69
CA GLU A 188 -66.93 -55.74 14.86
C GLU A 188 -67.13 -56.09 16.34
N ARG A 189 -66.20 -55.70 17.21
CA ARG A 189 -66.36 -55.90 18.66
C ARG A 189 -67.62 -55.21 19.19
N THR A 190 -67.87 -53.98 18.75
CA THR A 190 -69.06 -53.20 19.15
C THR A 190 -70.35 -53.89 18.71
N GLU A 191 -70.39 -54.46 17.50
CA GLU A 191 -71.54 -55.24 17.01
C GLU A 191 -71.79 -56.50 17.85
N VAL A 192 -70.72 -57.23 18.18
CA VAL A 192 -70.81 -58.43 19.03
C VAL A 192 -71.29 -58.07 20.45
N GLU A 193 -70.76 -56.99 21.03
CA GLU A 193 -71.20 -56.49 22.34
C GLU A 193 -72.69 -56.13 22.34
N LYS A 194 -73.16 -55.43 21.29
CA LYS A 194 -74.60 -55.10 21.13
C LYS A 194 -75.44 -56.37 21.01
N PHE A 195 -75.04 -57.32 20.17
CA PHE A 195 -75.73 -58.59 20.01
C PHE A 195 -75.88 -59.33 21.35
N PHE A 196 -74.81 -59.42 22.15
CA PHE A 196 -74.88 -60.07 23.46
C PHE A 196 -75.80 -59.32 24.44
N LEU A 197 -75.76 -57.99 24.46
CA LEU A 197 -76.66 -57.19 25.30
C LEU A 197 -78.12 -57.40 24.90
N ASP A 198 -78.43 -57.44 23.61
CA ASP A 198 -79.77 -57.69 23.10
C ASP A 198 -80.24 -59.12 23.44
N ALA A 199 -79.37 -60.12 23.27
CA ALA A 199 -79.67 -61.51 23.63
C ALA A 199 -79.95 -61.66 25.13
N LEU A 200 -79.10 -61.07 25.98
CA LEU A 200 -79.31 -61.05 27.43
C LEU A 200 -80.61 -60.32 27.81
N HIS A 201 -80.93 -59.22 27.13
CA HIS A 201 -82.20 -58.52 27.32
C HIS A 201 -83.39 -59.41 26.95
N GLN A 202 -83.34 -60.09 25.80
CA GLN A 202 -84.39 -61.01 25.36
C GLN A 202 -84.58 -62.16 26.34
N VAL A 203 -83.50 -62.80 26.79
CA VAL A 203 -83.56 -63.88 27.80
C VAL A 203 -84.18 -63.37 29.09
N LYS A 204 -83.78 -62.18 29.56
CA LYS A 204 -84.38 -61.54 30.73
C LYS A 204 -85.89 -61.34 30.56
N GLN A 205 -86.34 -60.85 29.41
CA GLN A 205 -87.77 -60.68 29.12
C GLN A 205 -88.52 -62.03 29.07
N GLN A 206 -87.95 -63.05 28.45
CA GLN A 206 -88.53 -64.40 28.41
C GLN A 206 -88.67 -64.99 29.81
N ILE A 207 -87.65 -64.83 30.67
CA ILE A 207 -87.72 -65.26 32.07
C ILE A 207 -88.85 -64.54 32.80
N LEU A 208 -88.98 -63.21 32.64
CA LEU A 208 -90.05 -62.43 33.27
C LEU A 208 -91.45 -62.90 32.81
N LEU A 209 -91.62 -63.13 31.50
CA LEU A 209 -92.88 -63.64 30.93
C LEU A 209 -93.20 -65.06 31.42
N SER A 210 -92.20 -65.95 31.43
CA SER A 210 -92.33 -67.32 31.92
C SER A 210 -92.72 -67.36 33.40
N ARG A 211 -92.06 -66.57 34.25
CA ARG A 211 -92.41 -66.43 35.68
C ARG A 211 -93.84 -65.93 35.85
N LYS A 212 -94.25 -64.90 35.10
CA LYS A 212 -95.62 -64.37 35.13
C LYS A 212 -96.64 -65.43 34.70
N HIS A 213 -96.37 -66.15 33.61
CA HIS A 213 -97.25 -67.20 33.11
C HIS A 213 -97.36 -68.37 34.10
N TYR A 214 -96.25 -68.85 34.65
CA TYR A 214 -96.21 -69.89 35.67
C TYR A 214 -97.06 -69.50 36.88
N LYS A 215 -96.91 -68.26 37.37
CA LYS A 215 -97.71 -67.73 38.48
C LYS A 215 -99.21 -67.74 38.17
N GLN A 216 -99.61 -67.33 36.96
CA GLN A 216 -101.00 -67.36 36.51
C GLN A 216 -101.55 -68.79 36.42
N VAL A 217 -100.80 -69.73 35.81
CA VAL A 217 -101.21 -71.14 35.66
C VAL A 217 -101.32 -71.83 37.02
N ALA A 218 -100.36 -71.59 37.92
CA ALA A 218 -100.43 -72.11 39.28
C ALA A 218 -101.66 -71.55 40.03
N GLN A 219 -102.01 -70.28 39.81
CA GLN A 219 -103.17 -69.65 40.41
C GLN A 219 -104.48 -70.22 39.88
N THR A 220 -104.60 -70.39 38.56
CA THR A 220 -105.80 -70.98 37.95
C THR A 220 -105.98 -72.45 38.35
N ALA A 221 -104.89 -73.24 38.37
CA ALA A 221 -104.92 -74.62 38.81
C ALA A 221 -105.32 -74.76 40.29
N PHE A 222 -104.79 -73.90 41.17
CA PHE A 222 -105.17 -73.85 42.58
C PHE A 222 -106.66 -73.49 42.74
N ASN A 223 -107.12 -72.44 42.07
CA ASN A 223 -108.52 -72.00 42.10
C ASN A 223 -109.47 -73.08 41.58
N PHE A 224 -109.08 -73.81 40.53
CA PHE A 224 -109.85 -74.92 39.99
C PHE A 224 -109.97 -76.06 41.01
N LYS A 225 -108.86 -76.49 41.63
CA LYS A 225 -108.87 -77.51 42.70
C LYS A 225 -109.72 -77.09 43.89
N MET A 226 -109.67 -75.81 44.28
CA MET A 226 -110.55 -75.26 45.32
C MET A 226 -112.03 -75.38 44.96
N ARG A 227 -112.42 -75.09 43.71
CA ARG A 227 -113.82 -75.22 43.25
C ARG A 227 -114.30 -76.69 43.23
N GLU A 228 -113.47 -77.62 42.74
CA GLU A 228 -113.80 -79.05 42.74
C GLU A 228 -113.94 -79.62 44.17
N ALA A 229 -113.10 -79.16 45.10
CA ALA A 229 -113.21 -79.52 46.51
C ALA A 229 -114.50 -78.97 47.17
N CYS A 230 -114.89 -77.73 46.86
CA CYS A 230 -116.19 -77.17 47.28
C CYS A 230 -117.38 -78.01 46.77
N ALA A 231 -117.27 -78.58 45.57
CA ALA A 231 -118.27 -79.48 44.99
C ALA A 231 -118.23 -80.91 45.58
N ARG A 232 -117.42 -81.16 46.62
CA ARG A 232 -117.22 -82.46 47.30
C ARG A 232 -116.69 -83.57 46.39
N ARG A 233 -116.03 -83.23 45.29
CA ARG A 233 -115.45 -84.19 44.34
C ARG A 233 -114.02 -84.60 44.71
N THR A 234 -113.30 -83.73 45.42
CA THR A 234 -111.91 -83.92 45.85
C THR A 234 -111.66 -83.26 47.22
N GLU A 235 -110.49 -83.53 47.82
CA GLU A 235 -110.05 -82.83 49.05
C GLU A 235 -109.57 -81.40 48.76
N TYR A 236 -109.64 -80.52 49.77
CA TYR A 236 -109.18 -79.14 49.65
C TYR A 236 -107.64 -79.06 49.50
N PRO A 237 -107.11 -78.30 48.51
CA PRO A 237 -105.68 -78.12 48.36
C PRO A 237 -105.08 -77.30 49.51
N LYS A 238 -103.81 -77.56 49.87
CA LYS A 238 -103.06 -76.76 50.87
C LYS A 238 -103.05 -75.28 50.48
N ILE A 239 -103.28 -74.39 51.45
CA ILE A 239 -103.31 -72.94 51.24
C ILE A 239 -102.01 -72.50 50.56
N ARG A 240 -102.14 -71.75 49.46
CA ARG A 240 -101.02 -71.27 48.65
C ARG A 240 -101.20 -69.78 48.35
N THR A 241 -100.13 -69.00 48.51
CA THR A 241 -100.16 -67.54 48.33
C THR A 241 -99.55 -67.13 47.00
N PHE A 242 -100.09 -66.05 46.43
CA PHE A 242 -99.68 -65.50 45.13
C PHE A 242 -99.30 -64.02 45.20
N ASP A 243 -99.39 -63.40 46.37
CA ASP A 243 -99.18 -61.96 46.60
C ASP A 243 -97.74 -61.61 47.03
N GLY A 244 -96.85 -62.60 47.16
CA GLY A 244 -95.43 -62.38 47.43
C GLY A 244 -95.11 -61.86 48.83
N ARG A 245 -95.97 -62.10 49.83
CA ARG A 245 -95.67 -61.71 51.22
C ARG A 245 -94.55 -62.57 51.82
N GLU A 246 -93.62 -61.92 52.51
CA GLU A 246 -92.40 -62.53 53.08
C GLU A 246 -92.67 -63.62 54.14
N HIS A 247 -93.82 -63.61 54.79
CA HIS A 247 -94.17 -64.56 55.86
C HIS A 247 -95.05 -65.74 55.41
N SER A 248 -95.18 -65.96 54.09
CA SER A 248 -95.91 -67.12 53.58
C SER A 248 -95.05 -68.39 53.58
N THR A 249 -95.55 -69.46 54.19
CA THR A 249 -94.91 -70.78 54.22
C THR A 249 -95.16 -71.65 52.98
N ASN A 250 -96.06 -71.23 52.08
CA ASN A 250 -96.34 -71.93 50.82
C ASN A 250 -96.67 -70.90 49.73
N SER A 251 -95.63 -70.24 49.21
CA SER A 251 -95.74 -69.20 48.19
C SER A 251 -95.25 -69.69 46.83
N VAL A 252 -95.93 -69.29 45.75
CA VAL A 252 -95.50 -69.61 44.38
C VAL A 252 -94.16 -68.97 44.04
N ASP A 253 -93.84 -67.84 44.68
CA ASP A 253 -92.56 -67.17 44.48
C ASP A 253 -91.41 -68.00 45.10
N GLN A 254 -91.69 -68.89 46.06
CA GLN A 254 -90.70 -69.82 46.61
C GLN A 254 -90.35 -70.95 45.63
N ASP A 255 -91.33 -71.49 44.90
CA ASP A 255 -91.08 -72.45 43.81
C ASP A 255 -90.18 -71.83 42.71
N LEU A 256 -90.38 -70.54 42.40
CA LEU A 256 -89.57 -69.82 41.42
C LEU A 256 -88.13 -69.60 41.92
N MET A 257 -87.94 -69.27 43.21
CA MET A 257 -86.61 -69.17 43.82
C MET A 257 -85.91 -70.53 43.97
N GLU A 258 -86.67 -71.59 44.27
CA GLU A 258 -86.11 -72.94 44.29
C GLU A 258 -85.63 -73.32 42.90
N ALA A 259 -86.43 -73.08 41.84
CA ALA A 259 -86.02 -73.34 40.46
C ALA A 259 -84.74 -72.60 40.05
N GLU A 260 -84.50 -71.39 40.56
CA GLU A 260 -83.23 -70.67 40.35
C GLU A 260 -82.02 -71.36 40.98
N LYS A 261 -82.19 -72.17 42.05
CA LYS A 261 -81.08 -72.90 42.69
C LYS A 261 -80.62 -74.15 41.92
N TRP A 262 -81.40 -74.61 40.94
CA TRP A 262 -81.08 -75.82 40.17
C TRP A 262 -80.17 -75.53 38.95
N TYR A 263 -79.74 -74.28 38.77
CA TYR A 263 -78.80 -73.81 37.75
C TYR A 263 -77.69 -72.97 38.39
#